data_AF-A0AAV9KHM6-F1
#
_entry.id   AF-A0AAV9KHM6-F1
#
_cell.length_a   1.000
_cell.length_b   1.000
_cell.length_c   1.000
_cell.angle_alpha   90.00
_cell.angle_beta   90.00
_cell.angle_gamma   90.00
#
_symmetry.space_group_name_H-M   'P 1'
#
loop_
_entity.id
_entity.type
_entity.pdbx_description
1 polymer ?
#
loop_
_entity_poly.entity_id
_entity_poly.type
_entity_poly.pdbx_seq_one_letter_code
_entity_poly.pdbx_strand_id
1 'polypeptide(L)' 'MDRENIIFLFLLLLTFFTLQTSTASQMLVSRRHLVGEWRLLHKSIGITAMHMQLLHNNKVVIFEDGFWTF' A
#
# COMPACT_ATOMS: atom_id res chain seq x y z
N MET A 1 -1.23 6.64 50.99
CA MET A 1 -0.51 6.17 49.80
C MET A 1 0.93 6.63 49.95
N ASP A 2 1.82 5.71 50.22
CA ASP A 2 3.26 5.95 50.36
C ASP A 2 3.88 6.30 48.99
N ARG A 3 5.02 7.00 49.03
CA ARG A 3 5.74 7.47 47.85
C ARG A 3 6.05 6.32 46.88
N GLU A 4 6.42 5.16 47.42
CA GLU A 4 6.83 4.01 46.64
C GLU A 4 5.65 3.45 45.84
N ASN A 5 4.47 3.33 46.46
CA ASN A 5 3.24 2.94 45.75
C ASN A 5 2.86 3.91 44.63
N ILE A 6 3.13 5.20 44.76
CA ILE A 6 2.88 6.19 43.69
C ILE A 6 3.84 5.95 42.51
N ILE A 7 5.11 5.68 42.79
CA ILE A 7 6.13 5.40 41.77
C ILE A 7 5.78 4.10 41.02
N PHE A 8 5.42 3.04 41.74
CA PHE A 8 5.00 1.77 41.13
C PHE A 8 3.79 1.94 40.21
N LEU A 9 2.78 2.71 40.64
CA LEU A 9 1.59 2.97 39.84
C LEU A 9 1.92 3.76 38.57
N PHE A 10 2.83 4.73 38.66
CA PHE A 10 3.28 5.51 37.50
C PHE A 10 4.06 4.65 36.49
N LEU A 11 4.94 3.76 36.96
CA LEU A 11 5.67 2.82 36.11
C LEU A 11 4.73 1.80 35.42
N LEU A 12 3.72 1.32 36.14
CA LEU A 12 2.69 0.45 35.57
C LEU A 12 1.89 1.15 34.46
N LEU A 13 1.54 2.42 34.67
CA LEU A 13 0.81 3.21 33.68
C LEU A 13 1.66 3.45 32.42
N LEU A 14 2.95 3.74 32.60
CA LEU A 14 3.89 3.99 31.51
C LEU A 14 4.09 2.75 30.63
N THR A 15 4.24 1.57 31.24
CA THR A 15 4.38 0.30 30.51
C THR A 15 3.11 -0.07 29.74
N PHE A 16 1.93 0.15 30.32
CA PHE A 16 0.65 -0.06 29.63
C PHE A 16 0.51 0.83 28.39
N PHE A 17 0.88 2.11 28.52
CA PHE A 17 0.81 3.08 27.41
C PHE A 17 1.77 2.74 26.26
N THR A 18 2.98 2.25 26.56
CA THR A 18 3.95 1.83 25.53
C THR A 18 3.56 0.52 24.85
N LEU A 19 2.87 -0.40 25.54
CA LEU A 19 2.33 -1.63 24.95
C LEU A 19 1.17 -1.35 23.98
N GLN A 20 0.32 -0.37 24.28
CA GLN A 20 -0.85 -0.06 23.45
C GLN A 20 -0.48 0.59 22.10
N THR A 21 0.59 1.38 22.03
CA THR A 21 1.05 2.03 20.79
C THR A 21 1.66 1.05 19.77
N SER A 22 2.20 -0.08 20.24
CA SER A 22 2.73 -1.15 19.37
C SER A 22 1.62 -1.86 18.58
N THR A 23 0.42 -2.00 19.15
CA THR A 23 -0.70 -2.67 18.49
C THR A 23 -1.39 -1.76 17.45
N ALA A 24 -1.47 -0.45 17.72
CA ALA A 24 -2.05 0.52 16.80
C ALA A 24 -1.23 0.72 15.52
N SER A 25 0.11 0.63 15.60
CA SER A 25 0.98 0.75 14.43
C SER A 25 0.89 -0.44 13.47
N GLN A 26 0.44 -1.62 13.95
CA GLN A 26 0.21 -2.80 13.11
C GLN A 26 -1.08 -2.71 12.26
N MET A 27 -2.06 -1.88 12.65
CA MET A 27 -3.28 -1.69 11.85
C MET A 27 -3.05 -0.92 10.54
N LEU A 28 -2.02 -0.08 10.47
CA LEU A 28 -1.72 0.70 9.25
C LEU A 28 -1.00 -0.13 8.18
N VAL A 29 -0.33 -1.22 8.56
CA VAL A 29 0.43 -2.07 7.63
C VAL A 29 -0.48 -2.99 6.80
N SER A 30 -1.67 -3.32 7.30
CA SER A 30 -2.60 -4.24 6.62
C SER A 30 -3.57 -3.55 5.64
N ARG A 31 -3.65 -2.22 5.59
CA ARG A 31 -4.48 -1.53 4.58
C ARG A 31 -3.93 -1.57 3.16
N ARG A 32 -2.63 -1.80 2.96
CA ARG A 32 -2.04 -1.90 1.62
C ARG A 32 -2.58 -3.10 0.84
N HIS A 33 -2.85 -4.21 1.53
CA HIS A 33 -3.40 -5.41 0.91
C HIS A 33 -4.90 -5.33 0.57
N LEU A 34 -5.60 -4.28 1.02
CA LEU A 34 -7.02 -4.05 0.73
C LEU A 34 -7.24 -3.16 -0.50
N VAL A 35 -6.16 -2.63 -1.08
CA VAL A 35 -6.20 -1.74 -2.25
C VAL A 35 -5.37 -2.40 -3.35
N GLY A 36 -5.85 -2.32 -4.59
CA GLY A 36 -5.05 -2.77 -5.74
C GLY A 36 -3.71 -2.03 -5.79
N GLU A 37 -2.63 -2.75 -6.09
CA GLU A 37 -1.28 -2.17 -6.16
C GLU A 37 -0.93 -1.83 -7.60
N TRP A 38 -0.45 -0.60 -7.82
CA TRP A 38 0.11 -0.21 -9.11
C TRP A 38 1.49 -0.83 -9.26
N ARG A 39 1.67 -1.68 -10.28
CA ARG A 39 2.97 -2.26 -10.62
C ARG A 39 3.33 -1.89 -12.04
N LEU A 40 4.54 -1.36 -12.22
CA LEU A 40 5.09 -1.09 -13.54
C LEU A 40 5.30 -2.45 -14.25
N LEU A 41 4.52 -2.71 -15.29
CA LEU A 41 4.62 -3.93 -16.07
C LEU A 41 5.88 -3.92 -16.96
N HIS A 42 6.13 -2.79 -17.62
CA HIS A 42 7.29 -2.62 -18.48
C HIS A 42 7.69 -1.14 -18.59
N LYS A 43 9.00 -0.85 -18.66
CA LYS A 43 9.51 0.53 -18.64
C LYS A 43 9.19 1.31 -19.93
N SER A 44 9.24 0.66 -21.08
CA SER A 44 8.84 1.23 -22.37
C SER A 44 8.55 0.13 -23.36
N ILE A 45 7.36 0.14 -23.97
CA ILE A 45 6.96 -0.80 -25.02
C ILE A 45 7.18 -0.23 -26.43
N GLY A 46 7.82 0.94 -26.55
CA GLY A 46 8.18 1.55 -27.84
C GLY A 46 7.01 2.07 -28.67
N ILE A 47 5.81 2.16 -28.10
CA ILE A 47 4.57 2.62 -28.76
C ILE A 47 3.78 3.54 -27.83
N THR A 48 3.10 4.55 -28.38
CA THR A 48 2.11 5.33 -27.62
C THR A 48 0.75 4.62 -27.71
N ALA A 49 0.59 3.58 -26.90
CA ALA A 49 -0.65 2.79 -26.85
C ALA A 49 -1.88 3.69 -26.65
N MET A 50 -2.80 3.72 -27.62
CA MET A 50 -4.06 4.47 -27.51
C MET A 50 -5.25 3.56 -27.17
N HIS A 51 -5.22 2.29 -27.59
CA HIS A 51 -6.28 1.32 -27.30
C HIS A 51 -5.69 -0.06 -26.96
N MET A 52 -6.11 -0.67 -25.85
CA MET A 52 -5.73 -2.03 -25.45
C MET A 52 -6.97 -2.92 -25.33
N GLN A 53 -6.94 -4.09 -25.95
CA GLN A 53 -8.04 -5.05 -25.90
C GLN A 53 -7.58 -6.40 -25.36
N LEU A 54 -8.32 -6.93 -24.39
CA LEU A 54 -8.16 -8.29 -23.87
C LEU A 54 -8.87 -9.29 -24.79
N LEU A 55 -8.14 -10.31 -25.21
CA LEU A 55 -8.66 -11.44 -25.99
C LEU A 55 -9.12 -12.57 -25.07
N HIS A 56 -9.98 -13.45 -25.59
CA HIS A 56 -10.51 -14.62 -24.88
C HIS A 56 -9.44 -15.63 -24.44
N ASN A 57 -8.20 -15.51 -24.93
CA ASN A 57 -7.07 -16.37 -24.62
C ASN A 57 -6.08 -15.71 -23.64
N ASN A 58 -6.53 -14.70 -22.88
CA ASN A 58 -5.73 -13.94 -21.92
C ASN A 58 -4.53 -13.19 -22.54
N LYS A 59 -4.57 -12.95 -23.86
CA LYS A 59 -3.61 -12.09 -24.53
C LYS A 59 -4.17 -10.68 -24.66
N VAL A 60 -3.28 -9.68 -24.62
CA VAL A 60 -3.64 -8.27 -24.84
C VAL A 60 -3.08 -7.82 -26.18
N VAL A 61 -3.92 -7.18 -26.98
CA VAL A 61 -3.50 -6.49 -28.21
C VAL A 61 -3.46 -4.99 -27.92
N ILE A 62 -2.36 -4.34 -28.31
CA ILE A 62 -2.14 -2.91 -28.10
C ILE A 62 -2.10 -2.23 -29.47
N PHE A 63 -2.95 -1.22 -29.66
CA PHE A 63 -3.01 -0.40 -30.86
C PHE A 63 -2.36 0.95 -30.57
N GLU A 64 -1.38 1.30 -31.38
CA GLU A 64 -0.89 2.67 -31.51
C GLU A 64 -1.76 3.39 -32.53
N ASP A 65 -2.24 4.59 -32.19
CA ASP A 65 -2.92 5.42 -33.18
C ASP A 65 -1.85 6.17 -33.97
N GLY A 66 -1.68 5.79 -35.23
CA GLY A 66 -0.86 6.54 -36.16
C GLY A 66 -1.63 7.79 -36.59
N PHE A 67 -1.27 8.96 -36.06
CA PHE A 67 -1.71 10.22 -36.63
C PHE A 67 -1.10 10.36 -38.04
N TRP A 68 -1.94 10.21 -39.06
CA TRP A 68 -1.55 10.33 -40.47
C TRP A 68 -1.19 11.79 -40.80
N THR A 69 0.05 12.04 -41.18
CA THR A 69 0.39 13.17 -42.06
C THR A 69 1.01 12.61 -43.32
N PHE A 70 0.24 12.64 -44.41
CA PHE A 70 0.75 12.52 -45.78
C PHE A 70 1.41 13.83 -46.19
#